data_AF-A0A853JNC3-F1
#
_entry.id   AF-A0A853JNC3-F1
#
_cell.length_a   1.000
_cell.length_b   1.000
_cell.length_c   1.000
_cell.angle_alpha   90.00
_cell.angle_beta   90.00
_cell.angle_gamma   90.00
#
_symmetry.space_group_name_H-M   'P 1'
#
loop_
_entity.id
_entity.type
_entity.pdbx_description
1 polymer ?
#
loop_
_entity_poly.entity_id
_entity_poly.type
_entity_poly.pdbx_seq_one_letter_code
_entity_poly.pdbx_strand_id
1 'polypeptide(L)'
;MDFGIIHFLDSEKDCEAVEKSGILEYALDLKSQGVIRKLGFSSHNAVTAMKQVETGLYEMLMFSLNPAYDLDHGQREVEDIMEFRGVSVDERALGIAPARIALYQRCEALGIGITVMKALAAGRLLSGESSPFGKAMTPAQCYHYALDRPGVVSVLPGLSTLHEIDEAAAYCQSTEAERDYSAIAEAPSFQMQGQCMYCNHCQPCPKGIDVAAVTKYLDVAREHGGRIPGATAEHYKALAVHASDCIECGSCLKRCPFGVDVVVNMQEARRIFGL
;
A
#
# COMPACT_ATOMS: atom_id res chain seq x y z
N MET A 1 18.50 -16.86 6.11
CA MET A 1 17.53 -15.76 6.24
C MET A 1 16.22 -16.33 6.76
N ASP A 2 15.49 -15.60 7.59
CA ASP A 2 14.19 -16.05 8.09
C ASP A 2 13.13 -16.10 7.00
N PHE A 3 13.03 -15.04 6.20
CA PHE A 3 12.01 -14.89 5.16
C PHE A 3 12.66 -14.57 3.82
N GLY A 4 12.17 -15.21 2.76
CA GLY A 4 12.31 -14.74 1.38
C GLY A 4 10.96 -14.22 0.90
N ILE A 5 10.92 -13.04 0.27
CA ILE A 5 9.67 -12.40 -0.16
C ILE A 5 9.70 -12.19 -1.67
N ILE A 6 8.71 -12.74 -2.38
CA ILE A 6 8.45 -12.37 -3.78
C ILE A 6 7.77 -11.00 -3.79
N HIS A 7 8.44 -10.04 -4.41
CA HIS A 7 8.00 -8.65 -4.34
C HIS A 7 6.92 -8.35 -5.38
N PHE A 8 5.96 -7.51 -4.99
CA PHE A 8 5.06 -6.80 -5.90
C PHE A 8 4.12 -7.68 -6.74
N LEU A 9 3.33 -8.53 -6.07
CA LEU A 9 2.24 -9.29 -6.70
C LEU A 9 0.92 -8.52 -6.61
N ASP A 10 0.76 -7.49 -7.45
CA ASP A 10 -0.39 -6.59 -7.42
C ASP A 10 -1.42 -6.89 -8.52
N SER A 11 -1.00 -7.50 -9.62
CA SER A 11 -1.85 -7.86 -10.76
C SER A 11 -1.64 -9.28 -11.25
N GLU A 12 -2.58 -9.81 -12.04
CA GLU A 12 -2.43 -11.11 -12.71
C GLU A 12 -1.17 -11.17 -13.59
N LYS A 13 -0.83 -10.06 -14.24
CA LYS A 13 0.39 -9.96 -15.04
C LYS A 13 1.66 -10.14 -14.20
N ASP A 14 1.67 -9.61 -12.97
CA ASP A 14 2.82 -9.78 -12.07
C ASP A 14 2.93 -11.23 -11.61
N CYS A 15 1.81 -11.88 -11.29
CA CYS A 15 1.75 -13.30 -10.96
C CYS A 15 2.26 -14.17 -12.12
N GLU A 16 1.76 -13.94 -13.34
CA GLU A 16 2.24 -14.65 -14.54
C GLU A 16 3.73 -14.42 -14.80
N ALA A 17 4.24 -13.21 -14.55
CA ALA A 17 5.65 -12.89 -14.73
C ALA A 17 6.52 -13.69 -13.76
N VAL A 18 6.09 -13.83 -12.51
CA VAL A 18 6.77 -14.67 -11.50
C VAL A 18 6.79 -16.12 -11.94
N GLU A 19 5.66 -16.68 -12.36
CA GLU A 19 5.56 -18.07 -12.85
C GLU A 19 6.45 -18.32 -14.08
N LYS A 20 6.46 -17.39 -15.05
CA LYS A 20 7.22 -17.55 -16.30
C LYS A 20 8.73 -17.33 -16.13
N SER A 21 9.14 -16.59 -15.09
CA SER A 21 10.53 -16.18 -14.91
C SER A 21 11.42 -17.25 -14.26
N GLY A 22 10.85 -18.28 -13.65
CA GLY A 22 11.60 -19.25 -12.84
C GLY A 22 11.93 -18.77 -11.42
N ILE A 23 11.52 -17.55 -11.04
CA ILE A 23 11.88 -16.97 -9.73
C ILE A 23 11.17 -17.69 -8.57
N LEU A 24 9.97 -18.22 -8.81
CA LEU A 24 9.24 -18.99 -7.82
C LEU A 24 9.94 -20.32 -7.54
N GLU A 25 10.33 -21.04 -8.60
CA GLU A 25 11.08 -22.29 -8.51
C GLU A 25 12.41 -22.07 -7.79
N TYR A 26 13.11 -20.99 -8.13
CA TYR A 26 14.35 -20.62 -7.44
C TYR A 26 14.12 -20.32 -5.95
N ALA A 27 13.06 -19.60 -5.60
CA ALA A 27 12.75 -19.32 -4.20
C ALA A 27 12.38 -20.59 -3.42
N LEU A 28 11.65 -21.52 -4.05
CA LEU A 28 11.33 -22.83 -3.48
C LEU A 28 12.58 -23.70 -3.29
N ASP A 29 13.52 -23.66 -4.24
CA ASP A 29 14.81 -24.34 -4.14
C ASP A 29 15.64 -23.79 -2.96
N LEU A 30 15.76 -22.47 -2.84
CA LEU A 30 16.41 -21.81 -1.69
C LEU A 30 15.76 -22.19 -0.35
N LYS A 31 14.44 -22.36 -0.33
CA LYS A 31 13.71 -22.84 0.86
C LYS A 31 14.06 -24.30 1.17
N SER A 32 14.11 -25.17 0.16
CA SER A 32 14.47 -26.58 0.32
C SER A 32 15.88 -26.78 0.85
N GLN A 33 16.80 -25.88 0.48
CA GLN A 33 18.19 -25.86 0.95
C GLN A 33 18.35 -25.22 2.35
N GLY A 34 17.28 -24.66 2.93
CA GLY A 34 17.31 -23.97 4.21
C GLY A 34 17.94 -22.58 4.19
N VAL A 35 18.22 -22.02 3.00
CA VAL A 35 18.75 -20.65 2.85
C VAL A 35 17.72 -19.62 3.29
N ILE A 36 16.46 -19.82 2.90
CA ILE A 36 15.29 -19.13 3.47
C ILE A 36 14.46 -20.11 4.27
N ARG A 37 14.00 -19.72 5.47
CA ARG A 37 13.18 -20.62 6.32
C ARG A 37 11.72 -20.62 5.89
N LYS A 38 11.22 -19.46 5.49
CA LYS A 38 9.83 -19.21 5.10
C LYS A 38 9.77 -18.44 3.78
N LEU A 39 8.80 -18.78 2.94
CA LEU A 39 8.51 -18.06 1.71
C LEU A 39 7.28 -17.18 1.92
N GLY A 40 7.38 -15.91 1.57
CA GLY A 40 6.27 -14.97 1.57
C GLY A 40 6.19 -14.20 0.26
N PHE A 41 5.21 -13.32 0.19
CA PHE A 41 5.04 -12.39 -0.93
C PHE A 41 4.50 -11.05 -0.43
N SER A 42 4.52 -10.05 -1.30
CA SER A 42 3.95 -8.73 -0.99
C SER A 42 2.91 -8.29 -2.01
N SER A 43 1.89 -7.57 -1.54
CA SER A 43 0.83 -7.05 -2.40
C SER A 43 0.17 -5.79 -1.81
N HIS A 44 -0.41 -4.98 -2.69
CA HIS A 44 -1.28 -3.85 -2.39
C HIS A 44 -2.75 -4.13 -2.75
N ASN A 45 -3.02 -5.23 -3.45
CA ASN A 45 -4.33 -5.58 -3.97
C ASN A 45 -4.89 -6.81 -3.22
N ALA A 46 -6.05 -6.65 -2.60
CA ALA A 46 -6.63 -7.71 -1.78
C ALA A 46 -7.08 -8.94 -2.60
N VAL A 47 -7.56 -8.73 -3.82
CA VAL A 47 -8.01 -9.79 -4.73
C VAL A 47 -6.82 -10.62 -5.20
N THR A 48 -5.76 -9.96 -5.67
CA THR A 48 -4.53 -10.63 -6.10
C THR A 48 -3.88 -11.36 -4.91
N ALA A 49 -3.81 -10.72 -3.74
CA ALA A 49 -3.27 -11.33 -2.54
C ALA A 49 -4.06 -12.58 -2.12
N MET A 50 -5.40 -12.54 -2.21
CA MET A 50 -6.25 -13.69 -1.93
C MET A 50 -5.92 -14.86 -2.86
N LYS A 51 -5.80 -14.61 -4.18
CA LYS A 51 -5.42 -15.65 -5.15
C LYS A 51 -4.09 -16.31 -4.77
N GLN A 52 -3.09 -15.51 -4.36
CA GLN A 52 -1.78 -16.00 -3.96
C GLN A 52 -1.81 -16.77 -2.64
N VAL A 53 -2.54 -16.30 -1.63
CA VAL A 53 -2.77 -17.00 -0.36
C VAL A 53 -3.35 -18.40 -0.60
N GLU A 54 -4.30 -18.52 -1.53
CA GLU A 54 -4.99 -19.77 -1.84
C GLU A 54 -4.15 -20.80 -2.60
N THR A 55 -2.98 -20.41 -3.13
CA THR A 55 -2.04 -21.36 -3.75
C THR A 55 -1.44 -22.33 -2.74
N GLY A 56 -1.41 -21.97 -1.45
CA GLY A 56 -0.76 -22.74 -0.40
C GLY A 56 0.78 -22.71 -0.44
N LEU A 57 1.38 -21.89 -1.32
CA LEU A 57 2.83 -21.80 -1.48
C LEU A 57 3.52 -20.88 -0.46
N TYR A 58 2.77 -19.92 0.08
CA TYR A 58 3.28 -18.83 0.91
C TYR A 58 2.85 -18.97 2.37
N GLU A 59 3.74 -18.55 3.28
CA GLU A 59 3.57 -18.62 4.74
C GLU A 59 3.52 -17.23 5.38
N MET A 60 3.75 -16.18 4.60
CA MET A 60 3.72 -14.78 5.03
C MET A 60 3.21 -13.90 3.90
N LEU A 61 2.40 -12.91 4.26
CA LEU A 61 1.98 -11.83 3.39
C LEU A 61 2.49 -10.48 3.93
N MET A 62 3.22 -9.72 3.11
CA MET A 62 3.47 -8.30 3.37
C MET A 62 2.42 -7.46 2.65
N PHE A 63 1.49 -6.85 3.38
CA PHE A 63 0.33 -6.17 2.79
C PHE A 63 0.29 -4.68 3.14
N SER A 64 -0.12 -3.84 2.19
CA SER A 64 -0.38 -2.43 2.51
C SER A 64 -1.69 -2.29 3.26
N LEU A 65 -1.65 -1.79 4.48
CA LEU A 65 -2.82 -1.66 5.35
C LEU A 65 -2.72 -0.39 6.19
N ASN A 66 -3.77 0.41 6.13
CA ASN A 66 -4.04 1.54 7.02
C ASN A 66 -5.55 1.89 6.90
N PRO A 67 -6.11 2.74 7.77
CA PRO A 67 -7.53 3.07 7.73
C PRO A 67 -8.00 3.63 6.38
N ALA A 68 -7.18 4.45 5.73
CA ALA A 68 -7.54 5.02 4.43
C ALA A 68 -7.64 3.93 3.35
N TYR A 69 -6.78 2.92 3.39
CA TYR A 69 -6.79 1.85 2.39
C TYR A 69 -7.92 0.86 2.65
N ASP A 70 -8.26 0.64 3.92
CA ASP A 70 -9.36 -0.21 4.33
C ASP A 70 -10.72 0.38 3.97
N LEU A 71 -10.89 1.69 4.13
CA LEU A 71 -12.16 2.40 3.87
C LEU A 71 -12.32 2.82 2.39
N ASP A 72 -11.32 2.56 1.56
CA ASP A 72 -11.42 2.78 0.11
C ASP A 72 -12.22 1.67 -0.58
N HIS A 73 -13.46 2.00 -0.96
CA HIS A 73 -14.34 1.13 -1.73
C HIS A 73 -14.02 1.07 -3.23
N GLY A 74 -12.92 1.68 -3.71
CA GLY A 74 -12.52 1.66 -5.13
C GLY A 74 -12.29 0.27 -5.72
N GLN A 75 -12.11 -0.76 -4.89
CA GLN A 75 -11.96 -2.17 -5.27
C GLN A 75 -13.32 -2.87 -5.24
N ARG A 76 -14.22 -2.54 -6.18
CA ARG A 76 -15.58 -3.12 -6.30
C ARG A 76 -15.65 -4.45 -7.03
N GLU A 77 -14.57 -5.21 -7.14
CA GLU A 77 -14.64 -6.58 -7.68
C GLU A 77 -14.89 -7.58 -6.54
N VAL A 78 -15.97 -7.32 -5.79
CA VAL A 78 -16.43 -8.14 -4.67
C VAL A 78 -17.25 -9.33 -5.17
N GLU A 79 -17.91 -9.18 -6.31
CA GLU A 79 -18.77 -10.18 -6.92
C GLU A 79 -18.01 -11.47 -7.25
N ASP A 80 -16.81 -11.37 -7.83
CA ASP A 80 -15.97 -12.54 -8.17
C ASP A 80 -15.42 -13.30 -6.94
N ILE A 81 -15.24 -12.63 -5.79
CA ILE A 81 -14.72 -13.25 -4.57
C ILE A 81 -15.85 -13.93 -3.79
N MET A 82 -17.03 -13.30 -3.76
CA MET A 82 -18.22 -13.80 -3.07
C MET A 82 -18.78 -15.07 -3.74
N GLU A 83 -18.74 -15.13 -5.08
CA GLU A 83 -19.17 -16.32 -5.82
C GLU A 83 -18.21 -17.51 -5.63
N PHE A 84 -16.94 -17.24 -5.28
CA PHE A 84 -15.95 -18.29 -5.17
C PHE A 84 -16.18 -19.24 -3.98
N ARG A 85 -16.53 -18.78 -2.76
CA ARG A 85 -16.38 -19.65 -1.56
C ARG A 85 -17.31 -19.47 -0.35
N GLY A 86 -18.43 -18.74 -0.44
CA GLY A 86 -19.44 -18.74 0.63
C GLY A 86 -18.98 -18.11 1.97
N VAL A 87 -18.10 -17.10 1.91
CA VAL A 87 -17.67 -16.32 3.08
C VAL A 87 -18.75 -15.29 3.40
N SER A 88 -19.37 -15.39 4.59
CA SER A 88 -20.27 -14.36 5.11
C SER A 88 -19.45 -13.20 5.66
N VAL A 89 -19.46 -12.06 4.97
CA VAL A 89 -18.83 -10.83 5.46
C VAL A 89 -19.81 -10.14 6.42
N ASP A 90 -19.39 -9.86 7.65
CA ASP A 90 -20.19 -9.06 8.59
C ASP A 90 -20.21 -7.60 8.10
N GLU A 91 -21.35 -7.16 7.58
CA GLU A 91 -21.59 -5.79 7.09
C GLU A 91 -21.40 -4.71 8.18
N ARG A 92 -21.23 -5.09 9.46
CA ARG A 92 -21.01 -4.17 10.58
C ARG A 92 -19.58 -3.64 10.70
N ALA A 93 -18.64 -4.12 9.88
CA ALA A 93 -17.23 -3.76 9.96
C ALA A 93 -16.94 -2.35 9.37
N LEU A 94 -17.22 -1.27 10.13
CA LEU A 94 -16.70 0.11 9.94
C LEU A 94 -16.70 0.73 8.52
N GLY A 95 -17.33 0.12 7.52
CA GLY A 95 -17.15 0.50 6.12
C GLY A 95 -15.82 0.01 5.50
N ILE A 96 -15.19 -1.04 6.03
CA ILE A 96 -13.99 -1.63 5.41
C ILE A 96 -14.38 -2.37 4.12
N ALA A 97 -13.57 -2.24 3.08
CA ALA A 97 -13.76 -2.93 1.80
C ALA A 97 -13.86 -4.46 2.00
N PRO A 98 -14.93 -5.12 1.52
CA PRO A 98 -15.18 -6.54 1.78
C PRO A 98 -14.03 -7.47 1.38
N ALA A 99 -13.36 -7.19 0.26
CA ALA A 99 -12.21 -7.98 -0.21
C ALA A 99 -11.05 -7.98 0.80
N ARG A 100 -10.84 -6.87 1.52
CA ARG A 100 -9.78 -6.74 2.53
C ARG A 100 -10.13 -7.51 3.79
N ILE A 101 -11.38 -7.42 4.25
CA ILE A 101 -11.89 -8.23 5.38
C ILE A 101 -11.70 -9.71 5.08
N ALA A 102 -12.16 -10.16 3.91
CA ALA A 102 -12.04 -11.56 3.50
C ALA A 102 -10.58 -12.02 3.50
N LEU A 103 -9.65 -11.19 2.99
CA LEU A 103 -8.23 -11.50 3.01
C LEU A 103 -7.67 -11.68 4.43
N TYR A 104 -7.97 -10.75 5.34
CA TYR A 104 -7.51 -10.81 6.72
C TYR A 104 -7.98 -12.09 7.41
N GLN A 105 -9.28 -12.37 7.33
CA GLN A 105 -9.89 -13.57 7.90
C GLN A 105 -9.30 -14.85 7.28
N ARG A 106 -9.04 -14.84 5.97
CA ARG A 106 -8.49 -16.01 5.28
C ARG A 106 -7.04 -16.28 5.69
N CYS A 107 -6.22 -15.25 5.79
CA CYS A 107 -4.86 -15.36 6.30
C CYS A 107 -4.85 -15.93 7.72
N GLU A 108 -5.70 -15.43 8.61
CA GLU A 108 -5.84 -15.97 9.97
C GLU A 108 -6.23 -17.45 9.98
N ALA A 109 -7.27 -17.81 9.20
CA ALA A 109 -7.77 -19.18 9.11
C ALA A 109 -6.72 -20.18 8.58
N LEU A 110 -5.80 -19.70 7.72
CA LEU A 110 -4.72 -20.51 7.15
C LEU A 110 -3.42 -20.43 7.94
N GLY A 111 -3.34 -19.63 9.00
CA GLY A 111 -2.11 -19.41 9.77
C GLY A 111 -1.03 -18.66 8.99
N ILE A 112 -1.41 -17.85 8.00
CA ILE A 112 -0.51 -17.01 7.21
C ILE A 112 -0.40 -15.65 7.91
N GLY A 113 0.79 -15.33 8.43
CA GLY A 113 1.03 -14.07 9.12
C GLY A 113 1.09 -12.89 8.15
N ILE A 114 0.35 -11.82 8.47
CA ILE A 114 0.41 -10.55 7.75
C ILE A 114 1.39 -9.61 8.46
N THR A 115 2.38 -9.14 7.71
CA THR A 115 3.22 -8.00 8.11
C THR A 115 2.80 -6.76 7.34
N VAL A 116 2.50 -5.67 8.05
CA VAL A 116 1.86 -4.49 7.45
C VAL A 116 2.91 -3.50 6.99
N MET A 117 2.78 -3.06 5.73
CA MET A 117 3.47 -1.88 5.20
C MET A 117 2.51 -0.70 5.07
N LYS A 118 3.05 0.52 4.99
CA LYS A 118 2.30 1.77 4.79
C LYS A 118 1.25 2.07 5.87
N ALA A 119 1.47 1.62 7.12
CA ALA A 119 0.57 1.90 8.24
C ALA A 119 0.33 3.41 8.47
N LEU A 120 1.32 4.26 8.14
CA LEU A 120 1.25 5.72 8.31
C LEU A 120 0.75 6.48 7.06
N ALA A 121 0.42 5.77 5.96
CA ALA A 121 0.08 6.35 4.66
C ALA A 121 1.06 7.44 4.18
N ALA A 122 2.36 7.19 4.31
CA ALA A 122 3.44 8.16 4.04
C ALA A 122 3.31 9.45 4.88
N GLY A 123 2.96 9.33 6.16
CA GLY A 123 2.83 10.46 7.10
C GLY A 123 1.50 11.21 7.00
N ARG A 124 0.67 10.93 5.98
CA ARG A 124 -0.58 11.67 5.75
C ARG A 124 -1.61 11.51 6.85
N LEU A 125 -1.61 10.38 7.54
CA LEU A 125 -2.50 10.16 8.69
C LEU A 125 -2.08 10.97 9.92
N LEU A 126 -0.84 11.46 9.98
CA LEU A 126 -0.29 12.16 11.14
C LEU A 126 -0.61 13.67 11.18
N SER A 127 -1.30 14.19 10.17
CA SER A 127 -1.74 15.58 10.10
C SER A 127 -3.22 15.68 9.76
N GLY A 128 -3.96 16.52 10.49
CA GLY A 128 -5.39 16.75 10.23
C GLY A 128 -5.67 17.39 8.87
N GLU A 129 -4.71 18.12 8.30
CA GLU A 129 -4.83 18.77 6.99
C GLU A 129 -4.73 17.75 5.84
N SER A 130 -3.82 16.78 5.96
CA SER A 130 -3.57 15.76 4.92
C SER A 130 -4.36 14.47 5.13
N SER A 131 -4.85 14.25 6.35
CA SER A 131 -5.61 13.06 6.72
C SER A 131 -6.98 13.10 6.05
N PRO A 132 -7.39 12.01 5.38
CA PRO A 132 -8.71 11.93 4.78
C PRO A 132 -9.85 11.93 5.81
N PHE A 133 -9.52 11.84 7.11
CA PHE A 133 -10.46 11.89 8.23
C PHE A 133 -10.62 13.31 8.81
N GLY A 134 -9.89 14.30 8.27
CA GLY A 134 -9.86 15.68 8.80
C GLY A 134 -9.27 15.80 10.21
N LYS A 135 -8.64 14.73 10.71
CA LYS A 135 -8.03 14.65 12.04
C LYS A 135 -6.70 13.88 11.94
N ALA A 136 -5.71 14.33 12.70
CA ALA A 136 -4.45 13.61 12.85
C ALA A 136 -4.66 12.37 13.71
N MET A 137 -4.02 11.28 13.32
CA MET A 137 -3.82 10.08 14.13
C MET A 137 -2.40 10.08 14.68
N THR A 138 -2.19 9.48 15.84
CA THR A 138 -0.84 9.19 16.34
C THR A 138 -0.27 7.94 15.66
N PRO A 139 1.06 7.74 15.66
CA PRO A 139 1.65 6.49 15.19
C PRO A 139 1.12 5.28 15.97
N ALA A 140 0.92 5.40 17.28
CA ALA A 140 0.35 4.33 18.10
C ALA A 140 -1.06 3.93 17.63
N GLN A 141 -1.92 4.88 17.31
CA GLN A 141 -3.25 4.61 16.74
C GLN A 141 -3.15 3.93 15.37
N CYS A 142 -2.23 4.38 14.51
CA CYS A 142 -2.05 3.78 13.17
C CYS A 142 -1.56 2.33 13.26
N TYR A 143 -0.62 2.04 14.18
CA TYR A 143 -0.12 0.68 14.41
C TYR A 143 -1.19 -0.21 15.04
N HIS A 144 -1.91 0.32 16.04
CA HIS A 144 -2.97 -0.43 16.69
C HIS A 144 -4.10 -0.79 15.73
N TYR A 145 -4.55 0.16 14.90
CA TYR A 145 -5.54 -0.09 13.86
C TYR A 145 -5.15 -1.28 12.97
N ALA A 146 -3.88 -1.35 12.56
CA ALA A 146 -3.37 -2.43 11.73
C ALA A 146 -3.32 -3.77 12.50
N LEU A 147 -2.83 -3.74 13.74
CA LEU A 147 -2.69 -4.93 14.59
C LEU A 147 -4.03 -5.53 15.04
N ASP A 148 -5.10 -4.75 15.04
CA ASP A 148 -6.46 -5.22 15.33
C ASP A 148 -7.07 -6.05 14.19
N ARG A 149 -6.39 -6.18 13.05
CA ARG A 149 -6.90 -6.93 11.90
C ARG A 149 -6.55 -8.41 12.01
N PRO A 150 -7.49 -9.33 11.68
CA PRO A 150 -7.22 -10.76 11.66
C PRO A 150 -5.96 -11.12 10.87
N GLY A 151 -5.13 -12.00 11.44
CA GLY A 151 -3.89 -12.46 10.80
C GLY A 151 -2.73 -11.46 10.80
N VAL A 152 -2.91 -10.22 11.26
CA VAL A 152 -1.81 -9.25 11.38
C VAL A 152 -0.97 -9.56 12.61
N VAL A 153 0.33 -9.74 12.39
CA VAL A 153 1.31 -10.10 13.45
C VAL A 153 2.39 -9.04 13.66
N SER A 154 2.56 -8.13 12.71
CA SER A 154 3.57 -7.06 12.81
C SER A 154 3.25 -5.88 11.90
N VAL A 155 3.83 -4.73 12.24
CA VAL A 155 3.80 -3.50 11.44
C VAL A 155 5.23 -3.06 11.15
N LEU A 156 5.51 -2.71 9.90
CA LEU A 156 6.79 -2.17 9.43
C LEU A 156 6.61 -0.68 9.11
N PRO A 157 6.79 0.21 10.10
CA PRO A 157 6.72 1.64 9.86
C PRO A 157 7.96 2.13 9.11
N GLY A 158 7.78 3.11 8.22
CA GLY A 158 8.89 3.84 7.61
C GLY A 158 9.34 4.94 8.56
N LEU A 159 10.61 4.90 8.98
CA LEU A 159 11.19 5.81 9.96
C LEU A 159 12.49 6.41 9.40
N SER A 160 12.74 7.67 9.71
CA SER A 160 13.82 8.50 9.18
C SER A 160 14.63 9.21 10.26
N THR A 161 14.10 9.33 11.49
CA THR A 161 14.79 9.98 12.61
C THR A 161 14.85 9.08 13.85
N LEU A 162 15.80 9.36 14.77
CA LEU A 162 15.88 8.67 16.06
C LEU A 162 14.61 8.86 16.90
N HIS A 163 14.01 10.05 16.85
CA HIS A 163 12.75 10.34 17.52
C HIS A 163 11.61 9.43 17.03
N GLU A 164 11.51 9.22 15.72
CA GLU A 164 10.50 8.32 15.12
C GLU A 164 10.73 6.85 15.54
N ILE A 165 11.99 6.44 15.75
CA ILE A 165 12.32 5.11 16.29
C ILE A 165 11.87 4.98 17.74
N ASP A 166 12.16 5.97 18.58
CA ASP A 166 11.75 5.98 19.98
C ASP A 166 10.21 5.97 20.11
N GLU A 167 9.52 6.76 19.29
CA GLU A 167 8.05 6.79 19.24
C GLU A 167 7.46 5.45 18.78
N ALA A 168 8.06 4.80 17.78
CA ALA A 168 7.62 3.48 17.35
C ALA A 168 7.84 2.41 18.43
N ALA A 169 8.97 2.46 19.15
CA ALA A 169 9.26 1.54 20.25
C ALA A 169 8.33 1.75 21.46
N ALA A 170 7.91 2.99 21.71
CA ALA A 170 6.99 3.34 22.79
C ALA A 170 5.60 2.70 22.64
N TYR A 171 5.21 2.25 21.43
CA TYR A 171 3.94 1.53 21.22
C TYR A 171 3.75 0.37 22.20
N CYS A 172 4.80 -0.41 22.47
CA CYS A 172 4.74 -1.55 23.39
C CYS A 172 4.40 -1.16 24.84
N GLN A 173 4.53 0.12 25.19
CA GLN A 173 4.23 0.68 26.51
C GLN A 173 2.98 1.57 26.50
N SER A 174 2.35 1.77 25.33
CA SER A 174 1.18 2.63 25.21
C SER A 174 -0.06 2.04 25.88
N THR A 175 -0.84 2.92 26.48
CA THR A 175 -2.13 2.61 27.11
C THR A 175 -3.20 2.30 26.06
N GLU A 176 -4.32 1.71 26.47
CA GLU A 176 -5.47 1.51 25.57
C GLU A 176 -6.01 2.85 25.05
N ALA A 177 -6.03 3.89 25.88
CA ALA A 177 -6.49 5.22 25.49
C ALA A 177 -5.59 5.87 24.41
N GLU A 178 -4.27 5.68 24.48
CA GLU A 178 -3.33 6.19 23.47
C GLU A 178 -3.43 5.42 22.15
N ARG A 179 -3.92 4.19 22.20
CA ARG A 179 -4.11 3.30 21.05
C ARG A 179 -5.50 3.42 20.42
N ASP A 180 -6.46 4.00 21.14
CA ASP A 180 -7.84 4.19 20.68
C ASP A 180 -7.89 5.05 19.42
N TYR A 181 -8.31 4.44 18.32
CA TYR A 181 -8.47 5.08 17.01
C TYR A 181 -9.94 5.33 16.65
N SER A 182 -10.89 5.14 17.58
CA SER A 182 -12.33 5.30 17.33
C SER A 182 -12.72 6.70 16.82
N ALA A 183 -11.91 7.72 17.11
CA ALA A 183 -12.09 9.09 16.66
C ALA A 183 -12.17 9.26 15.12
N ILE A 184 -11.68 8.28 14.33
CA ILE A 184 -11.80 8.28 12.86
C ILE A 184 -13.16 7.74 12.38
N ALA A 185 -13.88 6.98 13.20
CA ALA A 185 -15.22 6.46 12.86
C ALA A 185 -16.28 7.56 12.82
N GLU A 186 -16.02 8.67 13.51
CA GLU A 186 -16.87 9.87 13.52
C GLU A 186 -16.55 10.84 12.36
N ALA A 187 -15.52 10.56 11.56
CA ALA A 187 -15.15 11.43 10.45
C ALA A 187 -16.23 11.37 9.35
N PRO A 188 -16.59 12.52 8.74
CA PRO A 188 -17.53 12.54 7.63
C PRO A 188 -17.07 11.59 6.51
N SER A 189 -18.04 10.96 5.84
CA SER A 189 -17.85 9.91 4.84
C SER A 189 -16.56 10.08 4.03
N PHE A 190 -15.62 9.16 4.27
CA PHE A 190 -14.32 9.07 3.63
C PHE A 190 -14.44 9.16 2.11
N GLN A 191 -13.87 10.22 1.52
CA GLN A 191 -13.60 10.32 0.10
C GLN A 191 -12.12 10.66 -0.07
N MET A 192 -11.29 9.66 -0.39
CA MET A 192 -9.93 9.90 -0.86
C MET A 192 -9.95 10.51 -2.26
N GLN A 193 -10.31 11.78 -2.33
CA GLN A 193 -10.40 12.52 -3.57
C GLN A 193 -9.20 13.47 -3.71
N GLY A 194 -8.61 13.51 -4.91
CA GLY A 194 -7.51 14.40 -5.28
C GLY A 194 -6.11 13.98 -4.84
N GLN A 195 -5.94 12.90 -4.07
CA GLN A 195 -4.63 12.54 -3.50
C GLN A 195 -4.10 11.17 -3.98
N CYS A 196 -2.84 11.13 -4.43
CA CYS A 196 -2.24 9.94 -5.03
C CYS A 196 -1.79 8.90 -4.00
N MET A 197 -2.03 7.63 -4.32
CA MET A 197 -1.71 6.48 -3.45
C MET A 197 -0.58 5.60 -4.00
N TYR A 198 -0.03 5.98 -5.14
CA TYR A 198 1.01 5.23 -5.87
C TYR A 198 0.60 3.79 -6.18
N CYS A 199 -0.68 3.59 -6.48
CA CYS A 199 -1.35 2.31 -6.72
C CYS A 199 -1.29 1.84 -8.18
N ASN A 200 -0.64 2.60 -9.07
CA ASN A 200 -0.48 2.30 -10.49
C ASN A 200 -1.75 2.15 -11.35
N HIS A 201 -2.96 2.41 -10.84
CA HIS A 201 -4.18 2.41 -11.68
C HIS A 201 -4.10 3.38 -12.86
N CYS A 202 -3.32 4.46 -12.74
CA CYS A 202 -3.06 5.42 -13.81
C CYS A 202 -2.30 4.84 -15.03
N GLN A 203 -1.82 3.59 -14.95
CA GLN A 203 -1.09 2.90 -16.01
C GLN A 203 -2.00 2.09 -16.96
N PRO A 204 -1.54 1.78 -18.19
CA PRO A 204 -0.30 2.25 -18.81
C PRO A 204 -0.42 3.68 -19.36
N CYS A 205 0.63 4.49 -19.18
CA CYS A 205 0.77 5.76 -19.88
C CYS A 205 1.13 5.50 -21.36
N PRO A 206 0.46 6.14 -22.35
CA PRO A 206 0.81 6.00 -23.78
C PRO A 206 2.25 6.40 -24.12
N LYS A 207 2.87 7.24 -23.27
CA LYS A 207 4.26 7.68 -23.39
C LYS A 207 5.25 6.82 -22.61
N GLY A 208 4.78 5.81 -21.86
CA GLY A 208 5.62 4.96 -21.02
C GLY A 208 6.08 5.62 -19.72
N ILE A 209 5.46 6.73 -19.31
CA ILE A 209 5.78 7.41 -18.04
C ILE A 209 5.36 6.53 -16.87
N ASP A 210 6.26 6.32 -15.90
CA ASP A 210 5.89 5.80 -14.58
C ASP A 210 5.21 6.90 -13.75
N VAL A 211 3.90 7.06 -13.97
CA VAL A 211 3.10 8.12 -13.35
C VAL A 211 3.13 8.06 -11.83
N ALA A 212 3.10 6.85 -11.25
CA ALA A 212 3.11 6.69 -9.80
C ALA A 212 4.48 7.06 -9.22
N ALA A 213 5.58 6.63 -9.86
CA ALA A 213 6.92 7.02 -9.44
C ALA A 213 7.16 8.52 -9.55
N VAL A 214 6.80 9.13 -10.69
CA VAL A 214 6.90 10.59 -10.89
C VAL A 214 6.11 11.34 -9.82
N THR A 215 4.86 10.92 -9.57
CA THR A 215 4.02 11.56 -8.54
C THR A 215 4.61 11.38 -7.14
N LYS A 216 5.15 10.19 -6.82
CA LYS A 216 5.84 9.93 -5.54
C LYS A 216 7.04 10.87 -5.34
N TYR A 217 7.88 11.03 -6.36
CA TYR A 217 9.04 11.91 -6.26
C TYR A 217 8.63 13.38 -6.13
N LEU A 218 7.58 13.78 -6.85
CA LEU A 218 6.97 15.10 -6.69
C LEU A 218 6.46 15.34 -5.27
N ASP A 219 5.75 14.38 -4.68
CA ASP A 219 5.21 14.51 -3.33
C ASP A 219 6.34 14.62 -2.29
N VAL A 220 7.41 13.85 -2.43
CA VAL A 220 8.63 14.02 -1.61
C VAL A 220 9.23 15.42 -1.76
N ALA A 221 9.29 15.96 -2.99
CA ALA A 221 9.79 17.32 -3.20
C ALA A 221 8.86 18.38 -2.57
N ARG A 222 7.53 18.20 -2.63
CA ARG A 222 6.54 19.07 -1.98
C ARG A 222 6.71 19.10 -0.47
N GLU A 223 6.90 17.93 0.16
CA GLU A 223 7.17 17.80 1.59
C GLU A 223 8.44 18.56 2.01
N HIS A 224 9.42 18.69 1.11
CA HIS A 224 10.66 19.43 1.34
C HIS A 224 10.59 20.89 0.86
N GLY A 225 9.38 21.46 0.71
CA GLY A 225 9.17 22.84 0.30
C GLY A 225 9.65 23.13 -1.12
N GLY A 226 9.54 22.14 -2.02
CA GLY A 226 9.99 22.21 -3.41
C GLY A 226 11.48 21.92 -3.61
N ARG A 227 12.24 21.62 -2.54
CA ARG A 227 13.62 21.14 -2.65
C ARG A 227 13.62 19.65 -2.99
N ILE A 228 14.57 19.22 -3.80
CA ILE A 228 14.69 17.81 -4.21
C ILE A 228 15.82 17.18 -3.38
N PRO A 229 15.52 16.25 -2.46
CA PRO A 229 16.56 15.51 -1.75
C PRO A 229 17.47 14.74 -2.73
N GLY A 230 18.76 14.58 -2.38
CA GLY A 230 19.75 13.96 -3.29
C GLY A 230 19.35 12.59 -3.81
N ALA A 231 18.89 11.70 -2.93
CA ALA A 231 18.41 10.38 -3.32
C ALA A 231 17.17 10.45 -4.25
N THR A 232 16.25 11.37 -4.00
CA THR A 232 15.07 11.59 -4.86
C THR A 232 15.48 12.09 -6.24
N ALA A 233 16.46 12.98 -6.32
CA ALA A 233 16.97 13.49 -7.60
C ALA A 233 17.62 12.39 -8.44
N GLU A 234 18.41 11.51 -7.81
CA GLU A 234 19.03 10.36 -8.49
C GLU A 234 17.98 9.36 -8.98
N HIS A 235 17.02 9.00 -8.12
CA HIS A 235 15.93 8.10 -8.51
C HIS A 235 15.07 8.67 -9.64
N TYR A 236 14.76 9.96 -9.61
CA TYR A 236 14.00 10.61 -10.69
C TYR A 236 14.77 10.57 -12.02
N LYS A 237 16.07 10.90 -12.00
CA LYS A 237 16.93 10.86 -13.20
C LYS A 237 17.11 9.46 -13.79
N ALA A 238 16.98 8.43 -12.96
CA ALA A 238 17.09 7.04 -13.39
C ALA A 238 15.82 6.54 -14.12
N LEU A 239 14.73 7.32 -14.13
CA LEU A 239 13.53 6.96 -14.89
C LEU A 239 13.82 6.97 -16.39
N ALA A 240 13.26 5.99 -17.10
CA ALA A 240 13.42 5.89 -18.55
C ALA A 240 12.68 7.01 -19.31
N VAL A 241 11.57 7.48 -18.74
CA VAL A 241 10.69 8.52 -19.32
C VAL A 241 10.29 9.48 -18.20
N HIS A 242 10.32 10.78 -18.47
CA HIS A 242 10.15 11.82 -17.46
C HIS A 242 8.81 12.53 -17.58
N ALA A 243 8.49 13.40 -16.61
CA ALA A 243 7.23 14.13 -16.61
C ALA A 243 7.11 15.11 -17.80
N SER A 244 8.23 15.59 -18.33
CA SER A 244 8.28 16.44 -19.53
C SER A 244 7.76 15.79 -20.80
N ASP A 245 7.78 14.45 -20.88
CA ASP A 245 7.25 13.69 -22.00
C ASP A 245 5.72 13.58 -21.97
N CYS A 246 5.07 14.08 -20.91
CA CYS A 246 3.62 14.06 -20.78
C CYS A 246 2.97 14.89 -21.89
N ILE A 247 2.08 14.25 -22.65
CA ILE A 247 1.29 14.87 -23.73
C ILE A 247 -0.11 15.29 -23.25
N GLU A 248 -0.34 15.29 -21.94
CA GLU A 248 -1.59 15.76 -21.32
C GLU A 248 -2.86 15.06 -21.84
N CYS A 249 -2.73 13.79 -22.29
CA CYS A 249 -3.84 13.05 -22.92
C CYS A 249 -5.00 12.69 -21.97
N GLY A 250 -4.81 12.84 -20.64
CA GLY A 250 -5.83 12.54 -19.63
C GLY A 250 -6.20 11.06 -19.46
N SER A 251 -5.49 10.11 -20.09
CA SER A 251 -5.78 8.67 -19.94
C SER A 251 -5.69 8.20 -18.48
N CYS A 252 -4.69 8.69 -17.75
CA CYS A 252 -4.47 8.43 -16.34
C CYS A 252 -5.62 8.97 -15.45
N LEU A 253 -6.21 10.11 -15.79
CA LEU A 253 -7.32 10.72 -15.04
C LEU A 253 -8.54 9.81 -15.02
N LYS A 254 -8.88 9.22 -16.17
CA LYS A 254 -10.02 8.30 -16.32
C LYS A 254 -9.88 7.01 -15.52
N ARG A 255 -8.64 6.61 -15.24
CA ARG A 255 -8.33 5.37 -14.50
C ARG A 255 -8.09 5.61 -13.01
N CYS A 256 -7.88 6.86 -12.59
CA CYS A 256 -7.57 7.15 -11.20
C CYS A 256 -8.85 7.02 -10.34
N PRO A 257 -8.94 6.02 -9.44
CA PRO A 257 -10.13 5.87 -8.60
C PRO A 257 -10.25 7.01 -7.57
N PHE A 258 -9.15 7.73 -7.33
CA PHE A 258 -9.05 8.83 -6.36
C PHE A 258 -9.24 10.21 -6.99
N GLY A 259 -9.52 10.32 -8.29
CA GLY A 259 -9.71 11.63 -8.93
C GLY A 259 -8.50 12.58 -8.81
N VAL A 260 -7.29 12.03 -8.76
CA VAL A 260 -6.05 12.83 -8.74
C VAL A 260 -5.91 13.54 -10.07
N ASP A 261 -5.59 14.84 -10.03
CA ASP A 261 -5.19 15.57 -11.22
C ASP A 261 -3.74 15.21 -11.59
N VAL A 262 -3.61 14.06 -12.23
CA VAL A 262 -2.32 13.52 -12.68
C VAL A 262 -1.65 14.47 -13.66
N VAL A 263 -2.40 15.17 -14.51
CA VAL A 263 -1.82 16.08 -15.52
C VAL A 263 -1.14 17.26 -14.81
N VAL A 264 -1.81 17.85 -13.82
CA VAL A 264 -1.22 18.90 -12.98
C VAL A 264 0.02 18.40 -12.25
N ASN A 265 0.00 17.18 -11.70
CA ASN A 265 1.19 16.59 -11.08
C ASN A 265 2.36 16.47 -12.09
N MET A 266 2.10 16.03 -13.33
CA MET A 266 3.16 15.94 -14.35
C MET A 266 3.73 17.33 -14.71
N GLN A 267 2.87 18.34 -14.84
CA GLN A 267 3.30 19.72 -15.11
C GLN A 267 4.18 20.27 -13.98
N GLU A 268 3.80 20.02 -12.73
CA GLU A 268 4.57 20.46 -11.59
C GLU A 268 5.89 19.69 -11.45
N ALA A 269 5.88 18.38 -11.67
CA ALA A 269 7.09 17.57 -11.69
C ALA A 269 8.06 18.07 -12.77
N ARG A 270 7.57 18.35 -13.99
CA ARG A 270 8.39 18.97 -15.05
C ARG A 270 9.04 20.28 -14.59
N ARG A 271 8.29 21.13 -13.87
CA ARG A 271 8.80 22.41 -13.35
C ARG A 271 9.86 22.22 -12.26
N ILE A 272 9.62 21.31 -11.32
CA ILE A 272 10.50 21.10 -10.15
C ILE A 272 11.78 20.38 -10.56
N PHE A 273 11.67 19.30 -11.34
CA PHE A 273 12.81 18.45 -11.70
C PHE A 273 13.59 18.97 -12.92
N GLY A 274 12.99 19.84 -13.73
CA GLY A 274 13.68 20.51 -14.86
C GLY A 274 14.10 19.59 -15.99
N LEU A 275 13.51 18.38 -16.06
CA LEU A 275 13.76 17.34 -17.05
C LEU A 275 12.48 16.91 -17.71
#